data_AF-A0A2J7ZNK5-F1
#
_entry.id   AF-A0A2J7ZNK5-F1
#
_cell.length_a   1.000
_cell.length_b   1.000
_cell.length_c   1.000
_cell.angle_alpha   90.00
_cell.angle_beta   90.00
_cell.angle_gamma   90.00
#
_symmetry.space_group_name_H-M   'P 1'
#
loop_
_entity.id
_entity.type
_entity.pdbx_description
1 polymer ?
#
loop_
_entity_poly.entity_id
_entity_poly.type
_entity_poly.pdbx_seq_one_letter_code
_entity_poly.pdbx_strand_id
1 'polypeptide(L)'
;MCTSGIVAWSSVEGAVTKDIFTQFFVEEVVPKLLEYPADRSVVVFDNCAIHSKQALQEICIEMDLQCLFLPPYSPVYNPIEKVFGAVKQWLRSNRAYVCQVPPAAAIAGAFESITGQACMNWVRAIHLYDTA
;
A
#
# COMPACT_ATOMS: atom_id res chain seq x y z
N MET A 1 -2.15 -2.68 1.16
CA MET A 1 -3.37 -2.66 2.01
C MET A 1 -4.52 -3.28 1.22
N CYS A 2 -5.44 -3.97 1.88
CA CYS A 2 -6.74 -4.36 1.33
C CYS A 2 -7.87 -4.11 2.35
N THR A 3 -9.10 -4.52 2.05
CA THR A 3 -10.29 -4.33 2.91
C THR A 3 -10.19 -5.03 4.27
N SER A 4 -9.29 -5.99 4.45
CA SER A 4 -9.07 -6.65 5.74
C SER A 4 -7.87 -6.10 6.53
N GLY A 5 -7.05 -5.20 5.97
CA GLY A 5 -5.93 -4.60 6.70
C GLY A 5 -4.70 -4.26 5.86
N ILE A 6 -3.60 -3.95 6.55
CA ILE A 6 -2.26 -3.86 5.96
C ILE A 6 -1.75 -5.29 5.74
N VAL A 7 -1.34 -5.60 4.52
CA VAL A 7 -0.95 -6.96 4.09
C VAL A 7 0.57 -7.14 4.09
N ALA A 8 1.28 -6.09 3.70
CA ALA A 8 2.73 -5.99 3.71
C ALA A 8 3.13 -4.52 3.76
N TRP A 9 4.28 -4.24 4.35
CA TRP A 9 4.98 -2.97 4.31
C TRP A 9 6.47 -3.23 4.57
N SER A 10 7.33 -2.33 4.12
CA SER A 10 8.76 -2.36 4.44
C SER A 10 9.27 -0.94 4.64
N SER A 11 10.39 -0.81 5.36
CA SER A 11 11.12 0.44 5.49
C SER A 11 12.53 0.24 4.94
N VAL A 12 12.96 1.16 4.09
CA VAL A 12 14.30 1.15 3.48
C VAL A 12 15.02 2.42 3.90
N GLU A 13 16.30 2.29 4.25
CA GLU A 13 17.16 3.45 4.46
C GLU A 13 17.56 4.04 3.11
N GLY A 14 17.24 5.31 2.90
CA GLY A 14 17.47 5.99 1.62
C GLY A 14 16.27 5.92 0.67
N ALA A 15 16.54 6.05 -0.63
CA ALA A 15 15.50 6.09 -1.66
C ALA A 15 15.10 4.69 -2.11
N VAL A 16 13.79 4.47 -2.31
CA VAL A 16 13.28 3.25 -2.95
C VAL A 16 13.52 3.36 -4.47
N THR A 17 14.22 2.39 -5.04
CA THR A 17 14.44 2.27 -6.48
C THR A 17 13.40 1.34 -7.12
N LYS A 18 13.37 1.29 -8.47
CA LYS A 18 12.55 0.34 -9.22
C LYS A 18 12.78 -1.11 -8.79
N ASP A 19 14.05 -1.49 -8.62
CA ASP A 19 14.42 -2.86 -8.29
C ASP A 19 14.01 -3.22 -6.87
N ILE A 20 14.25 -2.32 -5.90
CA ILE A 20 13.83 -2.49 -4.51
C ILE A 20 12.30 -2.64 -4.42
N PHE A 21 11.56 -1.80 -5.15
CA PHE A 21 10.10 -1.89 -5.19
C PHE A 21 9.62 -3.20 -5.81
N THR A 22 10.19 -3.59 -6.96
CA THR A 22 9.79 -4.81 -7.68
C THR A 22 10.08 -6.05 -6.85
N GLN A 23 11.24 -6.10 -6.19
CA GLN A 23 11.58 -7.17 -5.26
C GLN A 23 10.59 -7.24 -4.09
N PHE A 24 10.29 -6.11 -3.45
CA PHE A 24 9.27 -6.07 -2.40
C PHE A 24 7.89 -6.55 -2.90
N PHE A 25 7.48 -6.14 -4.10
CA PHE A 25 6.22 -6.59 -4.67
C PHE A 25 6.18 -8.11 -4.85
N VAL A 26 7.22 -8.70 -5.43
CA VAL A 26 7.31 -10.15 -5.70
C VAL A 26 7.46 -10.97 -4.41
N GLU A 27 8.31 -10.54 -3.48
CA GLU A 27 8.64 -11.33 -2.29
C GLU A 27 7.62 -11.15 -1.17
N GLU A 28 7.05 -9.95 -1.01
CA GLU A 28 6.19 -9.63 0.13
C GLU A 28 4.72 -9.47 -0.23
N VAL A 29 4.38 -9.05 -1.46
CA VAL A 29 2.98 -8.79 -1.81
C VAL A 29 2.37 -9.98 -2.54
N VAL A 30 2.99 -10.43 -3.64
CA VAL A 30 2.49 -11.51 -4.50
C VAL A 30 2.10 -12.78 -3.73
N PRO A 31 2.87 -13.28 -2.75
CA PRO A 31 2.51 -14.51 -2.01
C PRO A 31 1.22 -14.38 -1.17
N LYS A 32 0.71 -13.16 -1.00
CA LYS A 32 -0.48 -12.84 -0.21
C LYS A 32 -1.70 -12.54 -1.11
N LEU A 33 -1.52 -12.56 -2.44
CA LEU A 33 -2.56 -12.37 -3.45
C LEU A 33 -3.15 -13.73 -3.88
N LEU A 34 -4.34 -13.69 -4.48
CA LEU A 34 -5.03 -14.87 -5.02
C LEU A 34 -5.39 -14.66 -6.49
N GLU A 35 -5.55 -15.73 -7.25
CA GLU A 35 -5.93 -15.69 -8.67
C GLU A 35 -7.29 -14.99 -8.87
N TYR A 36 -7.43 -14.20 -9.93
CA TYR A 36 -8.67 -13.50 -10.26
C TYR A 36 -9.78 -14.48 -10.70
N PRO A 37 -11.03 -14.33 -10.21
CA PRO A 37 -11.61 -13.21 -9.47
C PRO A 37 -11.73 -13.38 -7.94
N ALA A 38 -10.82 -14.12 -7.29
CA ALA A 38 -10.87 -14.32 -5.84
C ALA A 38 -10.59 -13.02 -5.05
N ASP A 39 -10.75 -13.05 -3.72
CA ASP A 39 -10.37 -11.92 -2.87
C ASP A 39 -8.87 -11.60 -3.01
N ARG A 40 -8.52 -10.31 -2.98
CA ARG A 40 -7.13 -9.83 -3.18
C ARG A 40 -6.49 -10.25 -4.51
N SER A 41 -7.29 -10.39 -5.56
CA SER A 41 -6.81 -10.68 -6.92
C SER A 41 -6.61 -9.45 -7.81
N VAL A 42 -7.04 -8.27 -7.34
CA VAL A 42 -6.86 -7.00 -8.06
C VAL A 42 -5.81 -6.15 -7.35
N VAL A 43 -4.75 -5.78 -8.07
CA VAL A 43 -3.69 -4.89 -7.59
C VAL A 43 -3.83 -3.54 -8.25
N VAL A 44 -3.84 -2.47 -7.43
CA VAL A 44 -3.92 -1.09 -7.89
C VAL A 44 -2.60 -0.40 -7.61
N PHE A 45 -1.96 0.12 -8.66
CA PHE A 45 -0.74 0.92 -8.59
C PHE A 45 -1.04 2.38 -8.90
N ASP A 46 -0.37 3.31 -8.22
CA ASP A 46 -0.26 4.69 -8.72
C ASP A 46 0.76 4.78 -9.85
N ASN A 47 0.85 5.96 -10.47
CA ASN A 47 1.74 6.19 -11.62
C ASN A 47 3.15 6.67 -11.20
N CYS A 48 3.68 6.22 -10.06
CA CYS A 48 5.03 6.57 -9.63
C CYS A 48 6.10 6.00 -10.58
N ALA A 49 7.17 6.76 -10.84
CA ALA A 49 8.22 6.36 -11.78
C ALA A 49 8.97 5.08 -11.38
N ILE A 50 8.91 4.69 -10.10
CA ILE A 50 9.51 3.44 -9.60
C ILE A 50 8.64 2.21 -9.90
N HIS A 51 7.36 2.39 -10.23
CA HIS A 51 6.49 1.33 -10.68
C HIS A 51 6.80 1.03 -12.15
N SER A 52 7.66 0.03 -12.39
CA SER A 52 7.94 -0.44 -13.75
C SER A 52 6.68 -1.08 -14.32
N LYS A 53 5.82 -0.27 -14.97
CA LYS A 53 4.47 -0.67 -15.40
C LYS A 53 4.48 -1.98 -16.19
N GLN A 54 5.39 -2.11 -17.15
CA GLN A 54 5.54 -3.32 -17.95
C GLN A 54 5.89 -4.54 -17.08
N ALA A 55 6.95 -4.46 -16.27
CA ALA A 55 7.38 -5.58 -15.44
C ALA A 55 6.31 -6.00 -14.42
N LEU A 56 5.62 -5.03 -13.80
CA LEU A 56 4.54 -5.31 -12.86
C LEU A 56 3.32 -5.95 -13.56
N GLN A 57 3.03 -5.56 -14.80
CA GLN A 57 1.98 -6.19 -15.60
C GLN A 57 2.32 -7.62 -15.96
N GLU A 58 3.57 -7.89 -16.39
CA GLU A 58 4.06 -9.23 -16.71
C GLU A 58 3.93 -10.15 -15.48
N ILE A 59 4.40 -9.70 -14.31
CA ILE A 59 4.25 -10.45 -13.04
C ILE A 59 2.77 -10.72 -12.72
N CYS A 60 1.89 -9.72 -12.90
CA CYS A 60 0.46 -9.93 -12.63
C CYS A 60 -0.18 -10.95 -13.58
N ILE A 61 0.19 -10.93 -14.86
CA ILE A 61 -0.31 -11.89 -15.86
C ILE A 61 0.16 -13.31 -15.50
N GLU A 62 1.44 -13.49 -15.15
CA GLU A 62 1.99 -14.79 -14.77
C GLU A 62 1.32 -15.41 -13.53
N MET A 63 0.77 -14.56 -12.66
CA MET A 63 0.11 -14.96 -11.41
C MET A 63 -1.42 -14.95 -11.49
N ASP A 64 -2.00 -14.82 -12.70
CA ASP A 64 -3.45 -14.70 -12.94
C ASP A 64 -4.13 -13.59 -12.11
N LEU A 65 -3.44 -12.45 -11.94
CA LEU A 65 -3.91 -11.27 -11.21
C LEU A 65 -4.43 -10.19 -12.17
N GLN A 66 -5.42 -9.42 -11.73
CA GLN A 66 -5.82 -8.20 -12.43
C GLN A 66 -4.99 -7.00 -11.93
N CYS A 67 -4.40 -6.25 -12.86
CA CYS A 67 -3.56 -5.10 -12.56
C CYS A 67 -4.19 -3.81 -13.10
N LEU A 68 -4.34 -2.81 -12.22
CA LEU A 68 -4.89 -1.49 -12.55
C LEU A 68 -3.87 -0.39 -12.21
N PHE A 69 -3.72 0.58 -13.12
CA PHE A 69 -2.89 1.76 -12.90
C PHE A 69 -3.78 2.99 -12.84
N LEU A 70 -3.65 3.76 -11.76
CA LEU A 70 -4.39 5.01 -11.61
C LEU A 70 -3.91 6.05 -12.63
N PRO A 71 -4.81 6.95 -13.10
CA PRO A 71 -4.39 8.08 -13.91
C PRO A 71 -3.39 8.97 -13.17
N PRO A 72 -2.52 9.70 -13.90
CA PRO A 72 -1.62 10.68 -13.28
C PRO A 72 -2.37 11.67 -12.37
N TYR A 73 -1.72 12.08 -11.28
CA TYR A 73 -2.24 13.09 -10.34
C TYR A 73 -3.63 12.79 -9.77
N SER A 74 -3.96 11.51 -9.56
CA SER A 74 -5.25 11.08 -9.01
C SER A 74 -5.17 10.51 -7.58
N PRO A 75 -4.60 11.25 -6.61
CA PRO A 75 -4.40 10.74 -5.25
C PRO A 75 -5.72 10.45 -4.51
N VAL A 76 -6.82 11.09 -4.94
CA VAL A 76 -8.17 10.87 -4.39
C VAL A 76 -8.63 9.42 -4.61
N TYR A 77 -8.17 8.76 -5.67
CA TYR A 77 -8.47 7.36 -5.97
C TYR A 77 -7.48 6.37 -5.35
N ASN A 78 -6.45 6.84 -4.62
CA ASN A 78 -5.47 5.96 -3.99
C ASN A 78 -5.70 5.85 -2.47
N PRO A 79 -6.25 4.71 -1.97
CA PRO A 79 -6.48 4.53 -0.54
C PRO A 79 -5.22 4.64 0.33
N ILE A 80 -4.03 4.41 -0.23
CA ILE A 80 -2.76 4.42 0.52
C ILE A 80 -2.45 5.80 1.12
N GLU A 81 -3.00 6.88 0.54
CA GLU A 81 -2.85 8.23 1.09
C GLU A 81 -3.44 8.34 2.51
N LYS A 82 -4.54 7.62 2.77
CA LYS A 82 -5.14 7.56 4.11
C LYS A 82 -4.27 6.76 5.08
N VAL A 83 -3.62 5.70 4.60
CA VAL A 83 -2.63 4.92 5.38
C VAL A 83 -1.47 5.82 5.79
N PHE A 84 -0.85 6.55 4.85
CA PHE A 84 0.25 7.46 5.18
C PHE A 84 -0.19 8.60 6.11
N GLY A 85 -1.41 9.12 5.94
CA GLY A 85 -2.01 10.06 6.87
C GLY A 85 -2.10 9.51 8.30
N ALA A 86 -2.60 8.28 8.45
CA ALA A 86 -2.74 7.60 9.72
C ALA A 86 -1.38 7.31 10.38
N VAL A 87 -0.41 6.79 9.63
CA VAL A 87 0.97 6.55 10.12
C VAL A 87 1.58 7.85 10.66
N LYS A 88 1.53 8.94 9.88
CA LYS A 88 2.06 10.25 10.31
C LYS A 88 1.34 10.77 11.56
N GLN A 89 0.02 10.58 11.65
CA GLN A 89 -0.75 10.97 12.83
C GLN A 89 -0.30 10.18 14.06
N TRP A 90 -0.21 8.86 13.96
CA TRP A 90 0.22 8.00 15.05
C TRP A 90 1.61 8.39 15.57
N LEU A 91 2.58 8.60 14.67
CA LEU A 91 3.93 9.02 15.04
C LEU A 91 3.95 10.37 15.79
N ARG A 92 3.13 11.33 15.36
CA ARG A 92 3.01 12.63 16.04
C ARG A 92 2.38 12.51 17.42
N SER A 93 1.34 11.68 17.56
CA SER A 93 0.65 11.44 18.83
C SER A 93 1.49 10.66 19.84
N ASN A 94 2.42 9.83 19.37
CA ASN A 94 3.28 8.98 20.20
C ASN A 94 4.72 9.50 20.32
N ARG A 95 4.92 10.82 20.18
CA ARG A 95 6.26 11.44 20.06
C ARG A 95 7.25 11.02 21.15
N ALA A 96 6.79 10.91 22.40
CA ALA A 96 7.62 10.49 23.52
C ALA A 96 8.18 9.08 23.35
N TYR A 97 7.38 8.14 22.84
CA TYR A 97 7.79 6.78 22.51
C TYR A 97 8.71 6.76 21.28
N VAL A 98 8.36 7.49 20.22
CA VAL A 98 9.15 7.56 18.97
C VAL A 98 10.58 8.03 19.23
N CYS A 99 10.79 8.96 20.17
CA CYS A 99 12.12 9.43 20.54
C CYS A 99 12.99 8.40 21.30
N GLN A 100 12.40 7.29 21.75
CA GLN A 100 13.08 6.29 22.59
C GLN A 100 13.39 4.98 21.85
N VAL A 101 12.88 4.82 20.62
CA VAL A 101 13.02 3.57 19.86
C VAL A 101 13.63 3.82 18.49
N PRO A 102 14.24 2.80 17.85
CA PRO A 102 14.68 2.92 16.46
C PRO A 102 13.53 3.31 15.51
N PRO A 103 13.78 4.08 14.44
CA PRO A 103 12.73 4.49 13.50
C PRO A 103 11.90 3.33 12.95
N ALA A 104 12.53 2.19 12.63
CA ALA A 104 11.85 1.00 12.15
C ALA A 104 10.81 0.47 13.15
N ALA A 105 11.11 0.47 14.45
CA ALA A 105 10.19 0.04 15.49
C ALA A 105 9.01 1.00 15.66
N ALA A 106 9.26 2.31 15.57
CA ALA A 106 8.20 3.31 15.57
C ALA A 106 7.27 3.19 14.35
N ILE A 107 7.84 2.96 13.16
CA ILE A 107 7.09 2.74 11.92
C ILE A 107 6.26 1.46 12.03
N ALA A 108 6.83 0.37 12.58
CA ALA A 108 6.11 -0.88 12.82
C ALA A 108 4.88 -0.66 13.71
N GLY A 109 5.05 -0.03 14.87
CA GLY A 109 3.93 0.27 15.77
C GLY A 109 2.84 1.14 15.11
N ALA A 110 3.24 2.06 14.22
CA ALA A 110 2.30 2.86 13.45
C ALA A 110 1.47 2.02 12.46
N PHE A 111 2.10 1.13 11.69
CA PHE A 111 1.38 0.23 10.78
C PHE A 111 0.51 -0.79 11.53
N GLU A 112 0.98 -1.32 12.65
CA GLU A 112 0.22 -2.25 13.52
C GLU A 112 -1.02 -1.59 14.13
N SER A 113 -1.01 -0.27 14.30
CA SER A 113 -2.18 0.47 14.80
C SER A 113 -3.35 0.56 13.79
N ILE A 114 -3.11 0.23 12.52
CA ILE A 114 -4.11 0.34 11.45
C ILE A 114 -4.98 -0.90 11.43
N THR A 115 -6.28 -0.71 11.65
CA THR A 115 -7.26 -1.80 11.69
C THR A 115 -7.83 -2.12 10.31
N GLY A 116 -8.27 -3.36 10.12
CA GLY A 116 -9.01 -3.76 8.92
C GLY A 116 -10.26 -2.91 8.68
N GLN A 117 -10.96 -2.51 9.75
CA GLN A 117 -12.13 -1.63 9.65
C GLN A 117 -11.77 -0.26 9.09
N ALA A 118 -10.63 0.32 9.50
CA ALA A 118 -10.15 1.58 8.94
C ALA A 118 -9.85 1.43 7.44
N CYS A 119 -9.13 0.38 7.05
CA CYS A 119 -8.83 0.08 5.65
C CYS A 119 -10.10 -0.09 4.80
N MET A 120 -11.08 -0.85 5.29
CA MET A 120 -12.37 -1.04 4.62
C MET A 120 -13.09 0.29 4.42
N ASN A 121 -13.14 1.15 5.43
CA ASN A 121 -13.77 2.45 5.35
C ASN A 121 -13.08 3.36 4.32
N TRP A 122 -11.74 3.34 4.25
CA TRP A 122 -10.99 4.13 3.26
C TRP A 122 -11.20 3.65 1.83
N VAL A 123 -11.21 2.34 1.59
CA VAL A 123 -11.49 1.80 0.25
C VAL A 123 -12.91 2.17 -0.20
N ARG A 124 -13.91 2.05 0.67
CA ARG A 124 -15.30 2.43 0.37
C ARG A 124 -15.46 3.93 0.08
N ALA A 125 -14.71 4.77 0.78
CA ALA A 125 -14.78 6.22 0.60
C ALA A 125 -14.32 6.70 -0.79
N ILE A 126 -13.63 5.87 -1.57
CA ILE A 126 -13.17 6.23 -2.92
C ILE A 126 -14.34 6.34 -3.91
N HIS A 127 -15.39 5.53 -3.74
CA HIS A 127 -16.56 5.59 -4.62
C HIS A 127 -17.43 6.84 -4.41
N LEU A 128 -17.23 7.55 -3.30
CA LEU A 128 -17.98 8.78 -3.01
C LEU A 128 -17.56 9.96 -3.91
N TYR A 129 -16.44 9.85 -4.63
CA TYR A 129 -15.97 10.90 -5.54
C TYR A 129 -16.51 10.80 -6.97
N ASP A 130 -17.17 9.69 -7.35
CA ASP A 130 -17.80 9.51 -8.68
C ASP A 130 -19.25 10.05 -8.75
N THR A 131 -19.79 10.60 -7.64
CA THR A 131 -21.18 11.07 -7.54
C THR A 131 -21.32 12.58 -7.31
N ALA A 132 -20.25 13.34 -7.56
CA ALA A 132 -20.23 14.82 -7.51
C ALA A 132 -19.95 15.40 -8.89
#